data_AF-A0A4Y2FL50-F1
#
_entry.id   AF-A0A4Y2FL50-F1
#
_cell.length_a   1.000
_cell.length_b   1.000
_cell.length_c   1.000
_cell.angle_alpha   90.00
_cell.angle_beta   90.00
_cell.angle_gamma   90.00
#
_symmetry.space_group_name_H-M   'P 1'
#
loop_
_entity.id
_entity.type
_entity.pdbx_description
1 polymer ?
#
loop_
_entity_poly.entity_id
_entity_poly.type
_entity_poly.pdbx_seq_one_letter_code
_entity_poly.pdbx_strand_id
1 'polypeptide(L)'
;MLAATIKHHLREYQGIYPETSDFLNNCIYVDDIIGGHQKTEDAYRTSRECVHIFRGAGMTLHKWQTNSKELQKLWVKEDMVSGDSSQVVEPSGVRGSSF
;
A
#
# COMPACT_ATOMS: atom_id res chain seq x y z
N MET A 1 7.32 8.98 -14.58
CA MET A 1 6.33 10.07 -14.78
C MET A 1 5.22 10.02 -13.72
N LEU A 2 4.76 8.84 -13.29
CA LEU A 2 3.66 8.68 -12.34
C LEU A 2 3.95 9.20 -10.92
N ALA A 3 5.06 8.77 -10.31
CA ALA A 3 5.49 9.28 -9.00
C ALA A 3 5.59 10.82 -8.93
N ALA A 4 6.00 11.48 -10.01
CA ALA A 4 6.10 12.94 -10.05
C ALA A 4 4.72 13.61 -10.02
N THR A 5 3.74 13.05 -10.74
CA THR A 5 2.35 13.51 -10.71
C THR A 5 1.71 13.30 -9.35
N ILE A 6 1.92 12.12 -8.73
CA ILE A 6 1.42 11.84 -7.38
C ILE A 6 2.06 12.81 -6.38
N LYS A 7 3.39 13.00 -6.42
CA LYS A 7 4.10 13.96 -5.56
C LYS A 7 3.62 15.38 -5.76
N HIS A 8 3.24 15.77 -6.98
CA HIS A 8 2.65 17.07 -7.25
C HIS A 8 1.29 17.22 -6.55
N HIS A 9 0.38 16.24 -6.69
CA HIS A 9 -0.91 16.25 -5.99
C HIS A 9 -0.78 16.12 -4.47
N LEU A 10 0.20 15.38 -3.96
CA LEU A 10 0.44 15.26 -2.52
C LEU A 10 0.74 16.60 -1.85
N ARG A 11 1.32 17.58 -2.56
CA ARG A 11 1.52 18.93 -2.02
C ARG A 11 0.21 19.66 -1.76
N GLU A 12 -0.85 19.37 -2.51
CA GLU A 12 -2.19 19.92 -2.26
C GLU A 12 -2.86 19.24 -1.05
N TYR A 13 -2.57 17.95 -0.84
CA TYR A 13 -3.06 17.19 0.33
C TYR A 13 -2.20 17.33 1.57
N GLN A 14 -1.00 17.93 1.50
CA GLN A 14 -0.16 18.19 2.68
C GLN A 14 -0.87 19.02 3.75
N GLY A 15 -1.81 19.89 3.35
CA GLY A 15 -2.63 20.67 4.30
C GLY A 15 -3.74 19.88 4.98
N ILE A 16 -4.14 18.73 4.42
CA ILE A 16 -5.24 17.88 4.92
C ILE A 16 -4.69 16.66 5.66
N TYR A 17 -3.70 16.00 5.07
CA TYR A 17 -3.06 14.79 5.59
C TYR A 17 -1.52 14.94 5.58
N PRO A 18 -0.94 15.74 6.48
CA PRO A 18 0.50 15.99 6.49
C PRO A 18 1.33 14.73 6.74
N GLU A 19 0.95 13.88 7.70
CA GLU A 19 1.65 12.63 8.02
C GLU A 19 1.65 11.65 6.84
N THR A 20 0.47 11.39 6.27
CA THR A 20 0.35 10.47 5.13
C THR A 20 1.00 11.03 3.88
N SER A 21 0.97 12.35 3.67
CA SER A 21 1.63 12.96 2.52
C SER A 21 3.15 12.82 2.59
N ASP A 22 3.73 12.99 3.78
CA ASP A 22 5.17 12.81 4.00
C ASP A 22 5.58 11.33 3.91
N PHE A 23 4.78 10.44 4.52
CA PHE A 23 4.95 8.99 4.39
C PHE A 23 4.92 8.55 2.92
N LEU A 24 3.90 8.97 2.16
CA LEU A 24 3.76 8.66 0.74
C LEU A 24 4.93 9.21 -0.08
N ASN A 25 5.43 10.40 0.25
CA ASN A 25 6.56 10.97 -0.45
C ASN A 25 7.84 10.12 -0.33
N ASN A 26 8.01 9.43 0.81
CA ASN A 26 9.10 8.48 1.06
C ASN A 26 8.81 7.05 0.59
N CYS A 27 7.54 6.64 0.57
CA CYS A 27 7.12 5.27 0.23
C CYS A 27 6.74 5.07 -1.24
N ILE A 28 6.50 6.14 -2.02
CA ILE A 28 6.24 6.04 -3.46
C ILE A 28 7.54 5.73 -4.21
N TYR A 29 7.56 4.59 -4.89
CA TYR A 29 8.63 4.16 -5.77
C TYR A 29 8.10 3.91 -7.19
N VAL A 30 8.31 4.90 -8.06
CA VAL A 30 7.90 4.90 -9.48
C VAL A 30 6.38 4.75 -9.68
N ASP A 31 5.88 3.52 -9.58
CA ASP A 31 4.47 3.16 -9.77
C ASP A 31 3.88 2.43 -8.53
N ASP A 32 4.72 1.95 -7.61
CA ASP A 32 4.29 1.23 -6.40
C ASP A 32 4.44 2.09 -5.15
N ILE A 33 3.56 1.84 -4.16
CA ILE A 33 3.72 2.37 -2.80
C ILE A 33 4.25 1.24 -1.94
N ILE A 34 5.48 1.37 -1.46
CA ILE A 34 6.13 0.38 -0.61
C ILE A 34 6.42 1.05 0.73
N GLY A 35 5.61 0.71 1.73
CA GLY A 35 5.69 1.29 3.06
C GLY A 35 5.12 0.35 4.10
N GLY A 36 5.57 0.52 5.35
CA GLY A 36 5.09 -0.25 6.48
C GLY A 36 4.89 0.66 7.70
N HIS A 37 3.89 0.34 8.51
CA HIS A 37 3.72 0.92 9.84
C HIS A 37 3.95 -0.16 10.90
N GLN A 38 4.37 0.26 12.09
CA GLN A 38 4.52 -0.65 13.23
C GLN A 38 3.18 -1.18 13.74
N LYS A 39 2.09 -0.45 13.50
CA LYS A 39 0.73 -0.84 13.91
C LYS A 39 -0.14 -1.13 12.70
N THR A 40 -0.92 -2.19 12.81
CA THR A 40 -1.92 -2.59 11.81
C THR A 40 -2.95 -1.48 11.56
N GLU A 41 -3.39 -0.77 12.60
CA GLU A 41 -4.38 0.32 12.49
C GLU A 41 -3.85 1.52 11.69
N ASP A 42 -2.60 1.93 11.95
CA ASP A 42 -1.97 3.05 11.24
C ASP A 42 -1.74 2.69 9.77
N ALA A 43 -1.26 1.47 9.48
CA ALA A 43 -1.13 0.98 8.11
C ALA A 43 -2.47 1.02 7.36
N TYR A 44 -3.55 0.60 8.03
CA TYR A 44 -4.89 0.60 7.44
C TYR A 44 -5.41 2.01 7.16
N ARG A 45 -5.23 2.94 8.11
CA ARG A 45 -5.57 4.36 7.94
C ARG A 45 -4.83 4.94 6.73
N THR A 46 -3.52 4.76 6.67
CA THR A 46 -2.71 5.22 5.54
C THR A 46 -3.17 4.63 4.22
N SER A 47 -3.53 3.35 4.16
CA SER A 47 -4.05 2.73 2.92
C SER A 47 -5.33 3.40 2.43
N ARG A 48 -6.28 3.70 3.32
CA ARG A 48 -7.50 4.42 2.95
C ARG A 48 -7.22 5.81 2.41
N GLU A 49 -6.34 6.54 3.10
CA GLU A 49 -5.93 7.88 2.69
C GLU A 49 -5.20 7.84 1.34
N CYS A 50 -4.35 6.84 1.11
CA CYS A 50 -3.73 6.58 -0.19
C CYS A 50 -4.78 6.37 -1.29
N VAL A 51 -5.76 5.47 -1.10
CA VAL A 51 -6.85 5.27 -2.08
C VAL A 51 -7.53 6.59 -2.40
N HIS A 52 -7.80 7.40 -1.38
CA HIS A 52 -8.49 8.67 -1.55
C HIS A 52 -7.67 9.67 -2.37
N ILE A 53 -6.39 9.86 -2.04
CA ILE A 53 -5.48 10.77 -2.74
C ILE A 53 -5.29 10.33 -4.19
N PHE A 54 -5.06 9.03 -4.43
CA PHE A 54 -4.87 8.49 -5.77
C PHE A 54 -6.12 8.65 -6.61
N ARG A 55 -7.30 8.35 -6.05
CA ARG A 55 -8.57 8.56 -6.74
C ARG A 55 -8.82 10.03 -7.08
N GLY A 56 -8.41 10.95 -6.18
CA GLY A 56 -8.41 12.39 -6.44
C GLY A 56 -7.47 12.79 -7.58
N ALA A 57 -6.34 12.10 -7.73
CA ALA A 57 -5.40 12.27 -8.84
C ALA A 57 -5.84 11.58 -10.15
N GLY A 58 -7.04 11.00 -10.20
CA GLY A 58 -7.53 10.23 -11.34
C GLY A 58 -6.85 8.87 -11.52
N MET A 59 -6.21 8.36 -10.46
CA MET A 59 -5.48 7.10 -10.46
C MET A 59 -6.20 6.06 -9.59
N THR A 60 -6.34 4.85 -10.12
CA THR A 60 -6.94 3.73 -9.37
C THR A 60 -5.85 2.73 -8.99
N LEU A 61 -5.67 2.49 -7.69
CA LEU A 61 -4.77 1.45 -7.19
C LEU A 61 -5.45 0.08 -7.34
N HIS A 62 -4.83 -0.80 -8.14
CA HIS A 62 -5.43 -2.09 -8.51
C HIS A 62 -4.95 -3.28 -7.66
N LYS A 63 -3.82 -3.17 -6.96
CA LYS A 63 -3.23 -4.28 -6.21
C LYS A 63 -2.69 -3.78 -4.87
N TRP A 64 -3.21 -4.33 -3.77
CA TRP A 64 -2.65 -4.13 -2.43
C TRP A 64 -2.01 -5.41 -1.94
N GLN A 65 -0.81 -5.29 -1.37
CA GLN A 65 -0.06 -6.39 -0.78
C GLN A 65 0.42 -5.95 0.61
N THR A 66 0.35 -6.84 1.59
CA THR A 66 0.79 -6.59 2.96
C THR A 66 1.39 -7.85 3.56
N ASN A 67 2.41 -7.67 4.39
CA ASN A 67 3.00 -8.76 5.17
C ASN A 67 2.17 -9.13 6.41
N SER A 68 1.25 -8.25 6.83
CA SER A 68 0.40 -8.48 8.00
C SER A 68 -0.90 -9.18 7.59
N LYS A 69 -1.08 -10.42 8.08
CA LYS A 69 -2.31 -11.20 7.88
C LYS A 69 -3.55 -10.51 8.48
N GLU A 70 -3.37 -9.71 9.52
CA GLU A 70 -4.45 -8.93 10.14
C GLU A 70 -4.93 -7.83 9.22
N LEU A 71 -3.98 -7.10 8.62
CA LEU A 71 -4.25 -6.03 7.67
C LEU A 71 -4.91 -6.56 6.40
N GLN A 72 -4.47 -7.72 5.91
CA GLN A 72 -5.06 -8.40 4.76
C GLN A 72 -6.55 -8.71 5.00
N LYS A 73 -6.91 -9.21 6.19
CA LYS A 73 -8.31 -9.48 6.56
C LYS A 73 -9.14 -8.20 6.59
N LEU A 74 -8.58 -7.09 7.08
CA LEU A 74 -9.26 -5.79 7.10
C LEU A 74 -9.53 -5.26 5.69
N TRP A 75 -8.56 -5.34 4.78
CA TRP A 75 -8.72 -4.90 3.40
C TRP A 75 -9.71 -5.74 2.60
N VAL A 76 -9.73 -7.06 2.81
CA VAL A 76 -10.73 -7.95 2.19
C VAL A 76 -12.13 -7.63 2.72
N LYS A 77 -12.26 -7.33 4.02
CA LYS A 77 -13.54 -6.96 4.62
C LYS A 77 -14.11 -5.66 4.06
N GLU A 78 -13.24 -4.71 3.70
CA GLU A 78 -13.65 -3.41 3.12
C GLU A 78 -13.62 -3.37 1.59
N ASP A 79 -13.46 -4.53 0.93
CA ASP A 79 -13.40 -4.68 -0.53
C ASP A 79 -12.29 -3.84 -1.21
N MET A 80 -11.27 -3.43 -0.46
CA MET A 80 -10.12 -2.67 -1.00
C MET A 80 -9.23 -3.51 -1.90
N VAL A 81 -9.27 -4.82 -1.70
CA VAL A 81 -8.66 -5.82 -2.57
C VAL A 81 -9.80 -6.67 -3.07
N SER A 82 -10.26 -6.43 -4.31
CA SER A 82 -11.09 -7.41 -5.00
C SER A 82 -10.29 -8.72 -5.00
N GLY A 83 -10.80 -9.70 -4.26
CA GLY A 83 -10.04 -10.88 -3.90
C GLY A 83 -9.69 -11.72 -5.12
N ASP A 84 -8.50 -11.52 -5.67
CA ASP A 84 -7.78 -12.63 -6.27
C ASP A 84 -7.04 -13.33 -5.13
N SER A 85 -7.77 -14.26 -4.52
CA SER A 85 -7.28 -15.15 -3.49
C SER A 85 -6.36 -16.20 -4.13
N SER A 86 -5.22 -15.76 -4.66
CA SER A 86 -4.18 -16.63 -5.18
C SER A 86 -2.91 -15.82 -5.35
N GLN A 87 -2.18 -15.59 -4.26
CA GLN A 87 -0.73 -15.83 -4.18
C GLN A 87 -0.36 -15.85 -2.70
N VAL A 88 -0.61 -16.99 -2.07
CA VAL A 88 0.22 -17.41 -0.93
C VAL A 88 1.62 -17.62 -1.50
N VAL A 89 2.49 -16.63 -1.35
CA VAL A 89 3.93 -16.86 -1.47
C VAL A 89 4.30 -17.71 -0.28
N GLU A 90 4.32 -19.03 -0.50
CA GLU A 90 4.98 -19.95 0.41
C GLU A 90 6.45 -19.54 0.49
N PRO A 91 7.02 -19.31 1.68
CA PRO A 91 8.46 -19.14 1.79
C PRO A 91 9.08 -20.46 1.35
N SER A 92 9.76 -20.46 0.20
CA SER A 92 10.46 -21.61 -0.35
C SER A 92 11.31 -22.26 0.73
N GLY A 93 10.78 -23.35 1.30
CA GLY A 93 11.49 -24.21 2.21
C GLY A 93 12.73 -24.72 1.51
N VAL A 94 13.87 -24.47 2.12
CA VAL A 94 15.19 -24.97 1.73
C VAL A 94 15.09 -26.46 1.43
N ARG A 95 15.13 -26.81 0.14
CA ARG A 95 15.23 -28.19 -0.31
C ARG A 95 16.70 -28.55 -0.46
N GLY A 96 17.24 -29.12 0.63
CA GLY A 96 18.17 -30.26 0.64
C GLY A 96 19.52 -30.13 -0.07
N SER A 97 20.58 -30.40 0.68
CA SER A 97 21.65 -31.29 0.20
C SER A 97 22.24 -32.00 1.42
N SER A 98 21.80 -33.25 1.65
CA SER A 98 22.62 -34.21 2.37
C SER A 98 23.75 -34.63 1.43
N PHE A 99 25.00 -34.49 1.88
CA PHE A 99 26.14 -35.26 1.40
C PHE A 99 26.56 -36.22 2.51
#